data_AF-A0A841R6M2-F1
#
_entry.id   AF-A0A841R6M2-F1
#
_cell.length_a   1.000
_cell.length_b   1.000
_cell.length_c   1.000
_cell.angle_alpha   90.00
_cell.angle_beta   90.00
_cell.angle_gamma   90.00
#
_symmetry.space_group_name_H-M   'P 1'
#
loop_
_entity.id
_entity.type
_entity.pdbx_description
1 polymer ?
#
loop_
_entity_poly.entity_id
_entity_poly.type
_entity_poly.pdbx_seq_one_letter_code
_entity_poly.pdbx_strand_id
1 'polypeptide(L)'
;MPALYVLILIPLLFYIILPLIGAFRVRSVWRQFRLTMINASLFPICTYGEIIGDRKEGYFRFFGEIESIQSRKLLWVKNKNMTMTVKMEHCFVYLIPSEKKMNSQMPTKLSWNRVFSIAEGTAVYISGEVREEDGRLLFAGDRKNPLTVIIYDGEESSLLERSISCGRQKNEYWNFLTPWSIAIGGILSLVLLNMMIQANVPAEFLIGGILVAALPILPFLPPGLFFFFLYTAFWRRGRNCRADRDLIALPLRFEDRNIFAREYRHIRFGSGQPFMPVEPGYKVRGIHYPGKEKKTLWDHSLFGAEIQKESGSFIGRPLDPMKEFLLIEDEPRSLIMRSTAKAFLFEILAMTSILSALTINIWLIILIFQSL
;
A
#
# COMPACT_ATOMS: atom_id res chain seq x y z
N MET A 1 -44.67 -13.10 2.77
CA MET A 1 -43.49 -13.91 3.16
C MET A 1 -42.31 -13.78 2.19
N PRO A 2 -42.41 -14.10 0.88
CA PRO A 2 -41.24 -14.04 -0.01
C PRO A 2 -40.60 -12.63 -0.10
N ALA A 3 -41.42 -11.57 -0.16
CA ALA A 3 -40.93 -10.19 -0.20
C ALA A 3 -40.08 -9.80 1.03
N LEU A 4 -40.37 -10.36 2.22
CA LEU A 4 -39.61 -10.08 3.45
C LEU A 4 -38.20 -10.65 3.37
N TYR A 5 -38.06 -11.87 2.84
CA TYR A 5 -36.73 -12.47 2.64
C TYR A 5 -35.92 -11.66 1.63
N VAL A 6 -36.55 -11.21 0.54
CA VAL A 6 -35.88 -10.37 -0.47
C VAL A 6 -35.46 -9.02 0.12
N LEU A 7 -36.29 -8.43 0.99
CA LEU A 7 -36.00 -7.18 1.70
C LEU A 7 -34.73 -7.25 2.55
N ILE A 8 -34.44 -8.42 3.15
CA ILE A 8 -33.21 -8.65 3.93
C ILE A 8 -32.06 -9.07 3.02
N LEU A 9 -32.33 -9.90 2.00
CA LEU A 9 -31.31 -10.48 1.14
C LEU A 9 -30.60 -9.43 0.28
N ILE A 10 -31.33 -8.46 -0.28
CA ILE A 10 -30.76 -7.40 -1.12
C ILE A 10 -29.69 -6.60 -0.34
N PRO A 11 -29.98 -5.96 0.80
CA PRO A 11 -28.98 -5.17 1.51
C PRO A 11 -27.83 -6.02 2.03
N LEU A 12 -28.10 -7.26 2.48
CA LEU A 12 -27.06 -8.18 2.90
C LEU A 12 -26.08 -8.49 1.75
N LEU A 13 -26.59 -8.83 0.57
CA LEU A 13 -25.75 -9.20 -0.57
C LEU A 13 -25.02 -7.98 -1.16
N PHE A 14 -25.77 -6.92 -1.45
CA PHE A 14 -25.28 -5.79 -2.25
C PHE A 14 -24.65 -4.67 -1.43
N TYR A 15 -25.04 -4.47 -0.17
CA TYR A 15 -24.47 -3.39 0.64
C TYR A 15 -23.46 -3.89 1.67
N ILE A 16 -23.44 -5.19 1.98
CA ILE A 16 -22.51 -5.78 2.95
C ILE A 16 -21.55 -6.77 2.28
N ILE A 17 -22.03 -7.90 1.77
CA ILE A 17 -21.18 -9.01 1.31
C ILE A 17 -20.27 -8.61 0.14
N LEU A 18 -20.84 -8.07 -0.94
CA LEU A 18 -20.07 -7.71 -2.13
C LEU A 18 -19.02 -6.61 -1.87
N PRO A 19 -19.35 -5.48 -1.18
CA PRO A 19 -18.34 -4.50 -0.79
C PRO A 19 -17.25 -5.08 0.11
N LEU A 20 -17.58 -5.97 1.06
CA LEU A 20 -16.60 -6.63 1.93
C LEU A 20 -15.64 -7.52 1.13
N ILE A 21 -16.16 -8.37 0.23
CA ILE A 21 -15.32 -9.20 -0.65
C ILE A 21 -14.35 -8.32 -1.45
N GLY A 22 -14.85 -7.21 -2.00
CA GLY A 22 -14.02 -6.22 -2.68
C GLY A 22 -12.94 -5.61 -1.79
N ALA A 23 -13.29 -5.26 -0.55
CA ALA A 23 -12.37 -4.68 0.42
C ALA A 23 -11.24 -5.65 0.79
N PHE A 24 -11.57 -6.92 1.08
CA PHE A 24 -10.58 -7.96 1.36
C PHE A 24 -9.66 -8.21 0.16
N ARG A 25 -10.21 -8.29 -1.05
CA ARG A 25 -9.41 -8.48 -2.28
C ARG A 25 -8.43 -7.33 -2.49
N VAL A 26 -8.91 -6.09 -2.42
CA VAL A 26 -8.06 -4.90 -2.59
C VAL A 26 -6.99 -4.83 -1.50
N ARG A 27 -7.35 -5.12 -0.25
CA ARG A 27 -6.41 -5.18 0.87
C ARG A 27 -5.33 -6.24 0.66
N SER A 28 -5.71 -7.43 0.18
CA SER A 28 -4.77 -8.50 -0.15
C SER A 28 -3.79 -8.10 -1.25
N VAL A 29 -4.29 -7.54 -2.36
CA VAL A 29 -3.46 -7.08 -3.48
C VAL A 29 -2.41 -6.05 -3.02
N TRP A 30 -2.83 -5.05 -2.26
CA TRP A 30 -1.92 -4.02 -1.77
C TRP A 30 -0.97 -4.52 -0.67
N ARG A 31 -1.41 -5.48 0.15
CA ARG A 31 -0.53 -6.14 1.12
C ARG A 31 0.56 -6.93 0.39
N GLN A 32 0.20 -7.71 -0.62
CA GLN A 32 1.16 -8.45 -1.44
C GLN A 32 2.15 -7.50 -2.11
N PHE A 33 1.68 -6.40 -2.72
CA PHE A 33 2.56 -5.39 -3.30
C PHE A 33 3.60 -4.86 -2.30
N ARG A 34 3.18 -4.47 -1.09
CA ARG A 34 4.12 -3.98 -0.06
C ARG A 34 5.10 -5.06 0.39
N LEU A 35 4.64 -6.30 0.58
CA LEU A 35 5.52 -7.42 0.94
C LEU A 35 6.54 -7.72 -0.16
N THR A 36 6.11 -7.70 -1.42
CA THR A 36 7.02 -7.88 -2.56
C THR A 36 8.06 -6.77 -2.62
N MET A 37 7.67 -5.51 -2.37
CA MET A 37 8.63 -4.40 -2.29
C MET A 37 9.62 -4.55 -1.15
N ILE A 38 9.16 -4.93 0.04
CA ILE A 38 10.02 -5.18 1.20
C ILE A 38 10.99 -6.32 0.91
N ASN A 39 10.50 -7.43 0.33
CA ASN A 39 11.37 -8.56 -0.03
C ASN A 39 12.37 -8.20 -1.12
N ALA A 40 11.94 -7.45 -2.13
CA ALA A 40 12.79 -7.00 -3.21
C ALA A 40 13.86 -5.99 -2.75
N SER A 41 13.61 -5.28 -1.65
CA SER A 41 14.62 -4.44 -0.99
C SER A 41 15.82 -5.24 -0.44
N LEU A 42 15.73 -6.56 -0.37
CA LEU A 42 16.78 -7.45 0.11
C LEU A 42 17.60 -8.09 -1.02
N PHE A 43 17.16 -7.95 -2.27
CA PHE A 43 17.88 -8.51 -3.41
C PHE A 43 19.14 -7.69 -3.74
N PRO A 44 20.23 -8.32 -4.21
CA PRO A 44 21.40 -7.60 -4.70
C PRO A 44 21.03 -6.67 -5.87
N ILE A 45 21.70 -5.52 -5.94
CA ILE A 45 21.58 -4.63 -7.11
C ILE A 45 22.34 -5.27 -8.25
N CYS A 46 21.68 -5.39 -9.40
CA CYS A 46 22.24 -5.88 -10.65
C CYS A 46 23.46 -5.04 -11.06
N THR A 47 24.67 -5.59 -10.91
CA THR A 47 25.95 -4.97 -11.31
C THR A 47 26.63 -5.78 -12.42
N TYR A 48 27.41 -5.09 -13.26
CA TYR A 48 27.95 -5.68 -14.50
C TYR A 48 28.85 -6.88 -14.19
N GLY A 49 29.72 -6.73 -13.19
CA GLY A 49 30.64 -7.78 -12.76
C GLY A 49 29.93 -9.04 -12.28
N GLU A 50 28.88 -8.90 -11.47
CA GLU A 50 28.16 -10.04 -10.89
C GLU A 50 27.34 -10.82 -11.94
N ILE A 51 26.78 -10.14 -12.93
CA ILE A 51 25.83 -10.75 -13.88
C ILE A 51 26.50 -11.14 -15.18
N ILE A 52 27.31 -10.26 -15.78
CA ILE A 52 27.90 -10.54 -17.09
C ILE A 52 29.24 -11.29 -16.94
N GLY A 53 30.01 -11.00 -15.89
CA GLY A 53 31.25 -11.71 -15.59
C GLY A 53 31.01 -13.17 -15.21
N ASP A 54 30.18 -13.37 -14.18
CA ASP A 54 29.95 -14.71 -13.61
C ASP A 54 28.73 -15.44 -14.20
N ARG A 55 27.97 -14.81 -15.13
CA ARG A 55 26.69 -15.32 -15.68
C ARG A 55 25.73 -15.81 -14.59
N LYS A 56 25.64 -15.05 -13.50
CA LYS A 56 24.91 -15.49 -12.32
C LYS A 56 23.40 -15.30 -12.48
N GLU A 57 22.67 -16.41 -12.49
CA GLU A 57 21.22 -16.41 -12.37
C GLU A 57 20.77 -16.19 -10.91
N GLY A 58 19.58 -15.66 -10.72
CA GLY A 58 18.99 -15.49 -9.40
C GLY A 58 18.12 -14.25 -9.26
N TYR A 59 17.77 -13.90 -8.02
CA TYR A 59 16.94 -12.74 -7.74
C TYR A 59 17.78 -11.48 -7.62
N PHE A 60 17.48 -10.49 -8.45
CA PHE A 60 18.15 -9.20 -8.45
C PHE A 60 17.12 -8.07 -8.47
N ARG A 61 17.62 -6.87 -8.25
CA ARG A 61 16.90 -5.63 -8.54
C ARG A 61 17.73 -4.70 -9.41
N PHE A 62 17.05 -3.87 -10.19
CA PHE A 62 17.65 -2.96 -11.13
C PHE A 62 16.99 -1.60 -11.03
N PHE A 63 17.82 -0.55 -10.99
CA PHE A 63 17.42 0.85 -11.11
C PHE A 63 17.98 1.38 -12.41
N GLY A 64 17.15 2.07 -13.18
CA GLY A 64 17.57 2.69 -14.42
C GLY A 64 16.43 3.43 -15.09
N GLU A 65 16.58 3.60 -16.39
CA GLU A 65 15.67 4.33 -17.25
C GLU A 65 15.26 3.46 -18.43
N ILE A 66 14.04 3.65 -18.90
CA ILE A 66 13.56 2.99 -20.11
C ILE A 66 14.33 3.56 -21.30
N GLU A 67 15.00 2.68 -22.04
CA GLU A 67 15.70 3.04 -23.27
C GLU A 67 14.81 2.82 -24.49
N SER A 68 14.28 1.62 -24.65
CA SER A 68 13.43 1.30 -25.78
C SER A 68 12.45 0.16 -25.47
N ILE A 69 11.36 0.13 -26.22
CA ILE A 69 10.37 -0.94 -26.17
C ILE A 69 10.55 -1.78 -27.44
N GLN A 70 11.10 -2.99 -27.29
CA GLN A 70 11.27 -3.90 -28.41
C GLN A 70 10.11 -4.87 -28.44
N SER A 71 9.18 -4.67 -29.38
CA SER A 71 7.90 -5.41 -29.45
C SER A 71 7.02 -5.21 -28.20
N ARG A 72 5.88 -5.90 -28.12
CA ARG A 72 5.01 -5.87 -26.93
C ARG A 72 5.55 -6.68 -25.75
N LYS A 73 6.66 -7.41 -25.91
CA LYS A 73 7.13 -8.39 -24.91
C LYS A 73 8.44 -8.02 -24.22
N LEU A 74 9.29 -7.20 -24.83
CA LEU A 74 10.62 -6.90 -24.30
C LEU A 74 10.76 -5.40 -24.04
N LEU A 75 11.30 -5.07 -22.87
CA LEU A 75 11.64 -3.72 -22.47
C LEU A 75 13.14 -3.65 -22.24
N TRP A 76 13.80 -2.70 -22.90
CA TRP A 76 15.22 -2.41 -22.71
C TRP A 76 15.34 -1.30 -21.68
N VAL A 77 16.09 -1.58 -20.62
CA VAL A 77 16.34 -0.64 -19.53
C VAL A 77 17.83 -0.44 -19.37
N LYS A 78 18.25 0.80 -19.23
CA LYS A 78 19.66 1.16 -19.06
C LYS A 78 19.90 1.88 -17.76
N ASN A 79 21.08 1.68 -17.20
CA ASN A 79 21.63 2.55 -16.17
C ASN A 79 23.02 3.02 -16.63
N LYS A 80 23.75 3.70 -15.75
CA LYS A 80 25.08 4.24 -16.08
C LYS A 80 26.10 3.18 -16.52
N ASN A 81 25.89 1.93 -16.10
CA ASN A 81 26.89 0.88 -16.20
C ASN A 81 26.51 -0.26 -17.15
N MET A 82 25.21 -0.47 -17.42
CA MET A 82 24.75 -1.57 -18.26
C MET A 82 23.36 -1.32 -18.84
N THR A 83 23.01 -2.17 -19.81
CA THR A 83 21.65 -2.30 -20.35
C THR A 83 21.16 -3.72 -20.14
N MET A 84 19.93 -3.85 -19.65
CA MET A 84 19.27 -5.13 -19.37
C MET A 84 17.99 -5.26 -20.18
N THR A 85 17.69 -6.49 -20.60
CA THR A 85 16.41 -6.82 -21.22
C THR A 85 15.44 -7.32 -20.15
N VAL A 86 14.18 -6.92 -20.25
CA VAL A 86 13.11 -7.31 -19.33
C VAL A 86 11.96 -7.90 -20.13
N LYS A 87 11.58 -9.14 -19.81
CA LYS A 87 10.46 -9.83 -20.42
C LYS A 87 9.17 -9.44 -19.71
N MET A 88 8.39 -8.59 -20.36
CA MET A 88 7.18 -7.96 -19.81
C MET A 88 5.91 -8.79 -20.02
N GLU A 89 6.01 -9.99 -20.58
CA GLU A 89 4.87 -10.88 -20.79
C GLU A 89 4.20 -11.23 -19.46
N HIS A 90 2.87 -11.06 -19.39
CA HIS A 90 2.06 -11.24 -18.18
C HIS A 90 2.45 -10.37 -16.97
N CYS A 91 3.29 -9.35 -17.15
CA CYS A 91 3.73 -8.49 -16.07
C CYS A 91 2.74 -7.35 -15.79
N PHE A 92 2.70 -6.93 -14.53
CA PHE A 92 2.02 -5.71 -14.10
C PHE A 92 3.06 -4.63 -13.84
N VAL A 93 2.76 -3.42 -14.31
CA VAL A 93 3.51 -2.21 -14.00
C VAL A 93 2.77 -1.43 -12.92
N TYR A 94 3.50 -0.98 -11.90
CA TYR A 94 2.99 -0.09 -10.87
C TYR A 94 3.49 1.32 -11.12
N LEU A 95 2.58 2.27 -11.24
CA LEU A 95 2.90 3.69 -11.33
C LEU A 95 2.88 4.29 -9.93
N ILE A 96 4.01 4.75 -9.43
CA ILE A 96 4.12 5.37 -8.11
C ILE A 96 4.02 6.90 -8.25
N PRO A 97 3.14 7.56 -7.47
CA PRO A 97 3.00 9.00 -7.55
C PRO A 97 4.27 9.70 -7.04
N SER A 98 4.53 10.90 -7.55
CA SER A 98 5.64 11.74 -7.11
C SER A 98 5.50 12.17 -5.64
N GLU A 99 6.62 12.55 -5.02
CA GLU A 99 6.71 12.95 -3.59
C GLU A 99 5.67 13.99 -3.18
N LYS A 100 5.44 14.99 -4.04
CA LYS A 100 4.47 16.07 -3.79
C LYS A 100 3.05 15.54 -3.59
N LYS A 101 2.74 14.33 -4.06
CA LYS A 101 1.41 13.70 -4.02
C LYS A 101 1.36 12.43 -3.17
N MET A 102 2.41 12.12 -2.39
CA MET A 102 2.54 10.87 -1.63
C MET A 102 1.32 10.55 -0.73
N ASN A 103 0.73 11.57 -0.10
CA ASN A 103 -0.44 11.38 0.77
C ASN A 103 -1.79 11.39 0.04
N SER A 104 -1.80 11.78 -1.23
CA SER A 104 -3.01 12.11 -1.98
C SER A 104 -3.29 11.18 -3.14
N GLN A 105 -2.34 10.36 -3.59
CA GLN A 105 -2.53 9.45 -4.73
C GLN A 105 -2.10 8.02 -4.39
N MET A 106 -2.74 7.07 -5.05
CA MET A 106 -2.52 5.65 -4.85
C MET A 106 -1.76 5.13 -6.06
N PRO A 107 -0.90 4.11 -5.90
CA PRO A 107 -0.24 3.51 -7.04
C PRO A 107 -1.28 2.98 -8.01
N THR A 108 -1.00 3.10 -9.29
CA THR A 108 -1.86 2.53 -10.32
C THR A 108 -1.24 1.22 -10.79
N LYS A 109 -1.98 0.12 -10.68
CA LYS A 109 -1.57 -1.18 -11.20
C LYS A 109 -2.12 -1.34 -12.62
N LEU A 110 -1.24 -1.45 -13.61
CA LEU A 110 -1.59 -1.63 -15.01
C LEU A 110 -1.00 -2.93 -15.54
N SER A 111 -1.76 -3.65 -16.38
CA SER A 111 -1.16 -4.73 -17.18
C SER A 111 -0.26 -4.09 -18.23
N TRP A 112 0.91 -4.67 -18.49
CA TRP A 112 1.83 -4.18 -19.53
C TRP A 112 1.14 -4.00 -20.90
N ASN A 113 0.22 -4.89 -21.26
CA ASN A 113 -0.53 -4.83 -22.52
C ASN A 113 -1.42 -3.57 -22.65
N ARG A 114 -1.67 -2.84 -21.56
CA ARG A 114 -2.42 -1.57 -21.54
C ARG A 114 -1.51 -0.35 -21.58
N VAL A 115 -0.19 -0.53 -21.55
CA VAL A 115 0.78 0.55 -21.63
C VAL A 115 1.15 0.75 -23.10
N PHE A 116 0.56 1.78 -23.72
CA PHE A 116 0.71 2.03 -25.16
C PHE A 116 1.99 2.80 -25.50
N SER A 117 2.41 3.71 -24.62
CA SER A 117 3.56 4.56 -24.82
C SER A 117 4.19 4.91 -23.47
N ILE A 118 5.51 4.82 -23.39
CA ILE A 118 6.32 5.36 -22.30
C ILE A 118 7.44 6.16 -22.95
N ALA A 119 7.74 7.34 -22.40
CA ALA A 119 8.85 8.16 -22.89
C ALA A 119 10.19 7.48 -22.56
N GLU A 120 11.13 7.54 -23.50
CA GLU A 120 12.54 7.22 -23.21
C GLU A 120 13.04 8.11 -22.05
N GLY A 121 13.90 7.56 -21.19
CA GLY A 121 14.40 8.25 -20.00
C GLY A 121 13.47 8.14 -18.79
N THR A 122 12.31 7.50 -18.92
CA THR A 122 11.41 7.30 -17.78
C THR A 122 12.05 6.37 -16.75
N ALA A 123 12.19 6.85 -15.50
CA ALA A 123 12.78 6.09 -14.41
C ALA A 123 11.96 4.83 -14.07
N VAL A 124 12.66 3.70 -13.94
CA VAL A 124 12.08 2.39 -13.72
C VAL A 124 12.87 1.59 -12.70
N TYR A 125 12.14 0.92 -11.83
CA TYR A 125 12.66 -0.05 -10.89
C TYR A 125 12.11 -1.42 -11.25
N ILE A 126 13.00 -2.41 -11.35
CA ILE A 126 12.66 -3.79 -11.65
C ILE A 126 13.21 -4.68 -10.56
N SER A 127 12.42 -5.65 -10.13
CA SER A 127 12.92 -6.72 -9.28
C SER A 127 12.28 -8.06 -9.63
N GLY A 128 13.10 -9.11 -9.51
CA GLY A 128 12.70 -10.47 -9.82
C GLY A 128 13.89 -11.29 -10.29
N GLU A 129 13.58 -12.38 -10.98
CA GLU A 129 14.60 -13.37 -11.37
C GLU A 129 15.27 -12.96 -12.68
N VAL A 130 16.59 -13.05 -12.71
CA VAL A 130 17.44 -12.95 -13.90
C VAL A 130 17.78 -14.38 -14.33
N ARG A 131 17.48 -14.70 -15.59
CA ARG A 131 17.75 -16.00 -16.21
C ARG A 131 18.41 -15.81 -17.57
N GLU A 132 19.17 -16.80 -18.02
CA GLU A 132 19.69 -16.84 -19.38
C GLU A 132 18.62 -17.45 -20.32
N GLU A 133 18.15 -16.66 -21.28
CA GLU A 133 17.29 -17.12 -22.38
C GLU A 133 17.96 -16.74 -23.72
N ASP A 134 18.09 -17.69 -24.64
CA ASP A 134 18.70 -17.49 -25.97
C ASP A 134 20.10 -16.83 -25.93
N GLY A 135 20.91 -17.20 -24.95
CA GLY A 135 22.27 -16.66 -24.75
C GLY A 135 22.30 -15.23 -24.20
N ARG A 136 21.18 -14.72 -23.68
CA ARG A 136 21.05 -13.38 -23.11
C ARG A 136 20.50 -13.46 -21.70
N LEU A 137 21.10 -12.70 -20.79
CA LEU A 137 20.58 -12.53 -19.43
C LEU A 137 19.46 -11.49 -19.46
N LEU A 138 18.29 -11.88 -18.96
CA LEU A 138 17.12 -11.01 -18.91
C LEU A 138 16.34 -11.19 -17.62
N PHE A 139 15.64 -10.14 -17.21
CA PHE A 139 14.65 -10.23 -16.15
C PHE A 139 13.42 -10.95 -16.70
N ALA A 140 13.04 -12.08 -16.10
CA ALA A 140 11.84 -12.83 -16.42
C ALA A 140 11.04 -13.16 -15.16
N GLY A 141 9.72 -13.18 -15.31
CA GLY A 141 8.81 -13.60 -14.25
C GLY A 141 7.79 -14.58 -14.81
N ASP A 142 7.27 -15.42 -13.93
CA ASP A 142 6.19 -16.35 -14.26
C ASP A 142 4.94 -16.04 -13.43
N ARG A 143 3.89 -16.87 -13.54
CA ARG A 143 2.64 -16.65 -12.78
C ARG A 143 2.81 -16.85 -11.27
N LYS A 144 3.80 -17.62 -10.82
CA LYS A 144 4.09 -17.89 -9.41
C LYS A 144 4.99 -16.80 -8.83
N ASN A 145 6.02 -16.38 -9.58
CA ASN A 145 7.00 -15.37 -9.23
C ASN A 145 6.98 -14.26 -10.30
N PRO A 146 5.98 -13.36 -10.26
CA PRO A 146 5.88 -12.28 -11.24
C PRO A 146 6.97 -11.23 -11.01
N LEU A 147 7.48 -10.65 -12.10
CA LEU A 147 8.34 -9.47 -12.02
C LEU A 147 7.59 -8.31 -11.38
N THR A 148 8.29 -7.55 -10.54
CA THR A 148 7.81 -6.28 -10.04
C THR A 148 8.46 -5.18 -10.83
N VAL A 149 7.66 -4.49 -11.64
CA VAL A 149 8.11 -3.35 -12.44
C VAL A 149 7.39 -2.11 -11.94
N ILE A 150 8.17 -1.10 -11.59
CA ILE A 150 7.69 0.17 -11.05
C ILE A 150 8.19 1.30 -11.91
N ILE A 151 7.27 2.14 -12.38
CA ILE A 151 7.60 3.43 -12.97
C ILE A 151 7.38 4.49 -11.89
N TYR A 152 8.36 5.36 -11.70
CA TYR A 152 8.32 6.37 -10.66
C TYR A 152 8.88 7.70 -11.15
N ASP A 153 8.57 8.75 -10.39
CA ASP A 153 9.07 10.11 -10.57
C ASP A 153 9.71 10.58 -9.27
N GLY A 154 10.85 11.28 -9.32
CA GLY A 154 11.65 11.71 -8.17
C GLY A 154 12.76 10.75 -7.77
N GLU A 155 13.32 10.93 -6.57
CA GLU A 155 14.55 10.23 -6.16
C GLU A 155 14.36 8.70 -5.98
N GLU A 156 15.39 7.92 -6.33
CA GLU A 156 15.40 6.46 -6.10
C GLU A 156 15.30 6.12 -4.61
N SER A 157 15.93 6.96 -3.78
CA SER A 157 16.07 6.81 -2.34
C SER A 157 14.74 6.86 -1.57
N SER A 158 13.74 7.56 -2.12
CA SER A 158 12.40 7.67 -1.54
C SER A 158 11.45 6.61 -2.10
N LEU A 159 11.87 5.79 -3.08
CA LEU A 159 11.00 4.87 -3.78
C LEU A 159 10.40 3.80 -2.85
N LEU A 160 11.19 3.26 -1.93
CA LEU A 160 10.71 2.24 -0.99
C LEU A 160 9.65 2.80 -0.03
N GLU A 161 9.97 3.93 0.60
CA GLU A 161 9.08 4.63 1.51
C GLU A 161 7.77 4.99 0.80
N ARG A 162 7.85 5.60 -0.39
CA ARG A 162 6.67 5.96 -1.21
C ARG A 162 5.86 4.72 -1.58
N SER A 163 6.51 3.65 -1.98
CA SER A 163 5.81 2.41 -2.36
C SER A 163 5.05 1.83 -1.17
N ILE A 164 5.65 1.84 0.02
CA ILE A 164 5.01 1.33 1.23
C ILE A 164 3.89 2.27 1.69
N SER A 165 4.12 3.58 1.72
CA SER A 165 3.15 4.58 2.16
C SER A 165 1.94 4.67 1.22
N CYS A 166 2.19 4.81 -0.08
CA CYS A 166 1.15 4.93 -1.10
C CYS A 166 0.45 3.61 -1.39
N GLY A 167 1.13 2.47 -1.20
CA GLY A 167 0.62 1.11 -1.44
C GLY A 167 -0.50 0.66 -0.50
N ARG A 168 -1.47 1.53 -0.21
CA ARG A 168 -2.68 1.30 0.58
C ARG A 168 -3.89 1.91 -0.11
N GLN A 169 -5.03 1.22 0.00
CA GLN A 169 -6.28 1.75 -0.50
C GLN A 169 -6.68 2.99 0.33
N LYS A 170 -7.05 4.12 -0.30
CA LYS A 170 -7.63 5.28 0.39
C LYS A 170 -8.86 4.89 1.18
N ASN A 171 -9.75 4.12 0.57
CA ASN A 171 -10.91 3.51 1.21
C ASN A 171 -11.09 2.08 0.67
N GLU A 172 -10.90 1.09 1.53
CA GLU A 172 -11.02 -0.34 1.20
C GLU A 172 -12.45 -0.70 0.77
N TYR A 173 -13.45 -0.02 1.35
CA TYR A 173 -14.87 -0.20 1.05
C TYR A 173 -15.32 0.51 -0.22
N TRP A 174 -14.51 1.44 -0.76
CA TRP A 174 -14.73 2.04 -2.08
C TRP A 174 -13.78 1.40 -3.09
N ASN A 175 -14.13 0.18 -3.50
CA ASN A 175 -13.37 -0.64 -4.44
C ASN A 175 -14.13 -0.80 -5.78
N PHE A 176 -13.56 -1.55 -6.72
CA PHE A 176 -14.15 -1.70 -8.06
C PHE A 176 -15.54 -2.36 -8.05
N LEU A 177 -15.90 -3.14 -7.03
CA LEU A 177 -17.22 -3.77 -6.91
C LEU A 177 -18.26 -2.81 -6.33
N THR A 178 -17.86 -1.89 -5.45
CA THR A 178 -18.78 -1.06 -4.68
C THR A 178 -19.75 -0.25 -5.54
N PRO A 179 -19.33 0.47 -6.60
CA PRO A 179 -20.25 1.22 -7.44
C PRO A 179 -21.30 0.34 -8.12
N TRP A 180 -20.88 -0.82 -8.65
CA TRP A 180 -21.79 -1.78 -9.29
C TRP A 180 -22.75 -2.40 -8.28
N SER A 181 -22.24 -2.71 -7.09
CA SER A 181 -23.02 -3.28 -6.00
C SER A 181 -24.10 -2.31 -5.52
N ILE A 182 -23.74 -1.03 -5.33
CA ILE A 182 -24.69 0.04 -4.95
C ILE A 182 -25.72 0.25 -6.06
N ALA A 183 -25.29 0.33 -7.33
CA ALA A 183 -26.20 0.58 -8.44
C ALA A 183 -27.23 -0.55 -8.62
N ILE A 184 -26.76 -1.80 -8.68
CA ILE A 184 -27.64 -2.98 -8.86
C ILE A 184 -28.53 -3.15 -7.62
N GLY A 185 -27.95 -3.07 -6.42
CA GLY A 185 -28.70 -3.17 -5.17
C GLY A 185 -29.78 -2.10 -5.04
N GLY A 186 -29.47 -0.85 -5.42
CA GLY A 186 -30.40 0.26 -5.41
C GLY A 186 -31.56 0.06 -6.38
N ILE A 187 -31.27 -0.34 -7.63
CA ILE A 187 -32.30 -0.65 -8.63
C ILE A 187 -33.21 -1.77 -8.16
N LEU A 188 -32.63 -2.88 -7.65
CA LEU A 188 -33.41 -4.01 -7.15
C LEU A 188 -34.26 -3.62 -5.93
N SER A 189 -33.74 -2.77 -5.05
CA SER A 189 -34.49 -2.26 -3.89
C SER A 189 -35.69 -1.41 -4.33
N LEU A 190 -35.54 -0.56 -5.35
CA LEU A 190 -36.62 0.24 -5.91
C LEU A 190 -37.68 -0.61 -6.62
N VAL A 191 -37.27 -1.63 -7.39
CA VAL A 191 -38.18 -2.58 -8.02
C VAL A 191 -38.97 -3.34 -6.96
N LEU A 192 -38.31 -3.82 -5.90
CA LEU A 192 -38.97 -4.48 -4.77
C LEU A 192 -39.98 -3.55 -4.10
N LEU A 193 -39.59 -2.30 -3.81
CA LEU A 193 -40.49 -1.31 -3.22
C LEU A 193 -41.74 -1.09 -4.09
N ASN A 194 -41.58 -0.94 -5.40
CA ASN A 194 -42.71 -0.79 -6.32
C ASN A 194 -43.62 -2.03 -6.30
N MET A 195 -43.05 -3.24 -6.29
CA MET A 195 -43.84 -4.48 -6.16
C MET A 195 -44.60 -4.55 -4.84
N MET A 196 -44.00 -4.11 -3.73
CA MET A 196 -44.66 -4.08 -2.42
C MET A 196 -45.83 -3.09 -2.40
N ILE A 197 -45.69 -1.94 -3.04
CA ILE A 197 -46.77 -0.95 -3.20
C ILE A 197 -47.91 -1.56 -4.03
N GLN A 198 -47.60 -2.17 -5.18
CA GLN A 198 -48.61 -2.81 -6.04
C GLN A 198 -49.33 -3.98 -5.35
N ALA A 199 -48.63 -4.70 -4.49
CA ALA A 199 -49.18 -5.82 -3.71
C ALA A 199 -49.93 -5.37 -2.44
N ASN A 200 -50.08 -4.05 -2.20
CA ASN A 200 -50.74 -3.49 -1.01
C ASN A 200 -50.22 -4.08 0.30
N VAL A 201 -48.88 -4.23 0.40
CA VAL A 201 -48.25 -4.74 1.62
C VAL A 201 -48.49 -3.75 2.79
N PRO A 202 -48.67 -4.23 4.04
CA PRO A 202 -48.84 -3.35 5.20
C PRO A 202 -47.76 -2.26 5.33
N ALA A 203 -48.16 -1.11 5.85
CA ALA A 203 -47.34 0.10 5.89
C ALA A 203 -46.00 -0.09 6.59
N GLU A 204 -45.94 -0.93 7.63
CA GLU A 204 -44.72 -1.19 8.40
C GLU A 204 -43.62 -1.79 7.52
N PHE A 205 -43.99 -2.67 6.58
CA PHE A 205 -43.04 -3.26 5.64
C PHE A 205 -42.68 -2.31 4.50
N LEU A 206 -43.62 -1.45 4.08
CA LEU A 206 -43.33 -0.41 3.08
C LEU A 206 -42.26 0.56 3.58
N ILE A 207 -42.31 0.96 4.86
CA ILE A 207 -41.25 1.76 5.50
C ILE A 207 -39.90 1.04 5.42
N GLY A 208 -39.87 -0.27 5.69
CA GLY A 208 -38.67 -1.09 5.52
C GLY A 208 -38.14 -1.08 4.08
N GLY A 209 -39.03 -1.21 3.08
CA GLY A 209 -38.69 -1.10 1.65
C GLY A 209 -38.07 0.24 1.28
N ILE A 210 -38.66 1.34 1.78
CA ILE A 210 -38.15 2.71 1.58
C ILE A 210 -36.76 2.86 2.20
N LEU A 211 -36.58 2.40 3.44
CA LEU A 211 -35.28 2.46 4.12
C LEU A 211 -34.20 1.69 3.34
N VAL A 212 -34.49 0.46 2.88
CA VAL A 212 -33.55 -0.36 2.10
C VAL A 212 -33.20 0.30 0.77
N ALA A 213 -34.18 0.90 0.08
CA ALA A 213 -33.92 1.65 -1.15
C ALA A 213 -33.10 2.94 -0.90
N ALA A 214 -33.29 3.58 0.25
CA ALA A 214 -32.57 4.79 0.64
C ALA A 214 -31.18 4.53 1.22
N LEU A 215 -30.84 3.30 1.64
CA LEU A 215 -29.58 2.96 2.31
C LEU A 215 -28.32 3.60 1.68
N PRO A 216 -28.13 3.60 0.33
CA PRO A 216 -26.93 4.20 -0.28
C PRO A 216 -26.80 5.70 -0.07
N ILE A 217 -27.92 6.41 0.06
CA ILE A 217 -27.96 7.87 0.22
C ILE A 217 -28.02 8.29 1.70
N LEU A 218 -28.43 7.39 2.60
CA LEU A 218 -28.60 7.71 4.02
C LEU A 218 -27.38 8.38 4.64
N PRO A 219 -26.12 7.90 4.48
CA PRO A 219 -24.97 8.56 5.10
C PRO A 219 -24.75 10.01 4.68
N PHE A 220 -25.33 10.44 3.55
CA PHE A 220 -25.16 11.78 2.99
C PHE A 220 -26.29 12.74 3.36
N LEU A 221 -27.36 12.26 3.99
CA LEU A 221 -28.42 13.12 4.51
C LEU A 221 -27.98 13.78 5.83
N PRO A 222 -28.33 15.04 6.11
CA PRO A 222 -28.12 15.64 7.44
C PRO A 222 -28.94 14.91 8.52
N PRO A 223 -28.38 14.65 9.73
CA PRO A 223 -27.03 14.96 10.21
C PRO A 223 -25.94 13.93 9.82
N GLY A 224 -26.29 12.81 9.20
CA GLY A 224 -25.34 11.78 8.76
C GLY A 224 -24.12 12.29 7.98
N LEU A 225 -24.27 13.35 7.18
CA LEU A 225 -23.15 13.97 6.46
C LEU A 225 -21.98 14.39 7.37
N PHE A 226 -22.28 14.92 8.57
CA PHE A 226 -21.26 15.28 9.56
C PHE A 226 -20.44 14.06 10.00
N PHE A 227 -21.14 12.97 10.30
CA PHE A 227 -20.53 11.70 10.68
C PHE A 227 -19.77 11.03 9.53
N PHE A 228 -20.19 11.23 8.28
CA PHE A 228 -19.42 10.83 7.10
C PHE A 228 -18.07 11.55 7.04
N PHE A 229 -18.01 12.86 7.32
CA PHE A 229 -16.74 13.57 7.40
C PHE A 229 -15.85 13.04 8.53
N LEU A 230 -16.41 12.76 9.71
CA LEU A 230 -15.67 12.11 10.81
C LEU A 230 -15.12 10.75 10.39
N TYR A 231 -15.93 9.92 9.73
CA TYR A 231 -15.49 8.65 9.16
C TYR A 231 -14.27 8.83 8.25
N THR A 232 -14.32 9.76 7.28
CA THR A 232 -13.19 9.98 6.36
C THR A 232 -11.94 10.47 7.09
N ALA A 233 -12.09 11.33 8.10
CA ALA A 233 -10.99 11.87 8.88
C ALA A 233 -10.30 10.78 9.71
N PHE A 234 -11.08 9.99 10.47
CA PHE A 234 -10.54 8.89 11.27
C PHE A 234 -9.93 7.80 10.38
N TRP A 235 -10.59 7.45 9.28
CA TRP A 235 -10.06 6.45 8.34
C TRP A 235 -8.71 6.87 7.76
N ARG A 236 -8.57 8.15 7.37
CA ARG A 236 -7.29 8.70 6.89
C ARG A 236 -6.21 8.63 7.97
N ARG A 237 -6.52 8.96 9.22
CA ARG A 237 -5.57 8.87 10.35
C ARG A 237 -5.16 7.42 10.61
N GLY A 238 -6.10 6.49 10.65
CA GLY A 238 -5.81 5.05 10.82
C GLY A 238 -4.93 4.50 9.70
N ARG A 239 -5.19 4.90 8.44
CA ARG A 239 -4.33 4.56 7.29
C ARG A 239 -2.91 5.08 7.46
N ASN A 240 -2.73 6.32 7.91
CA ASN A 240 -1.41 6.90 8.15
C ASN A 240 -0.67 6.13 9.27
N CYS A 241 -1.32 5.83 10.40
CA CYS A 241 -0.69 5.03 11.46
C CYS A 241 -0.26 3.63 10.98
N ARG A 242 -1.00 3.00 10.06
CA ARG A 242 -0.58 1.74 9.42
C ARG A 242 0.61 1.91 8.48
N ALA A 243 0.73 3.07 7.82
CA ALA A 243 1.89 3.42 7.02
C ALA A 243 3.13 3.59 7.90
N ASP A 244 3.02 4.42 8.92
CA ASP A 244 4.08 4.67 9.90
C ASP A 244 4.56 3.36 10.52
N ARG A 245 3.63 2.49 10.93
CA ARG A 245 3.95 1.14 11.43
C ARG A 245 4.83 0.34 10.47
N ASP A 246 4.44 0.25 9.19
CA ASP A 246 5.19 -0.55 8.21
C ASP A 246 6.54 0.09 7.88
N LEU A 247 6.65 1.43 7.93
CA LEU A 247 7.93 2.15 7.77
C LEU A 247 8.85 1.96 8.97
N ILE A 248 8.34 2.03 10.20
CA ILE A 248 9.11 1.77 11.43
C ILE A 248 9.58 0.31 11.48
N ALA A 249 8.79 -0.62 10.91
CA ALA A 249 9.16 -2.02 10.81
C ALA A 249 10.22 -2.31 9.74
N LEU A 250 10.53 -1.36 8.84
CA LEU A 250 11.47 -1.59 7.76
C LEU A 250 12.85 -2.02 8.29
N PRO A 251 13.54 -1.29 9.18
CA PRO A 251 14.89 -1.68 9.60
C PRO A 251 14.93 -3.05 10.30
N LEU A 252 13.84 -3.46 10.97
CA LEU A 252 13.75 -4.74 11.66
C LEU A 252 13.76 -5.95 10.71
N ARG A 253 13.48 -5.75 9.41
CA ARG A 253 13.50 -6.85 8.42
C ARG A 253 14.89 -7.50 8.27
N PHE A 254 15.93 -6.81 8.72
CA PHE A 254 17.29 -7.33 8.72
C PHE A 254 17.62 -8.16 9.98
N GLU A 255 16.89 -7.98 11.08
CA GLU A 255 17.09 -8.74 12.33
C GLU A 255 16.59 -10.20 12.19
N ASP A 256 15.39 -10.38 11.63
CA ASP A 256 14.68 -11.67 11.61
C ASP A 256 15.35 -12.76 10.76
N ARG A 257 16.31 -12.43 9.89
CA ARG A 257 17.09 -13.45 9.15
C ARG A 257 18.20 -14.10 9.98
N ASN A 258 18.52 -13.54 11.16
CA ASN A 258 19.63 -13.96 12.01
C ASN A 258 19.19 -14.35 13.43
N ILE A 259 17.97 -14.86 13.62
CA ILE A 259 17.40 -15.25 14.94
C ILE A 259 18.27 -16.27 15.72
N PHE A 260 19.28 -16.90 15.10
CA PHE A 260 20.26 -17.76 15.78
C PHE A 260 21.63 -17.15 16.10
N ALA A 261 21.93 -15.90 15.72
CA ALA A 261 23.18 -15.26 16.08
C ALA A 261 22.96 -14.26 17.23
N ARG A 262 23.15 -14.73 18.48
CA ARG A 262 23.18 -13.89 19.70
C ARG A 262 24.36 -12.91 19.76
N GLU A 263 25.17 -12.84 18.71
CA GLU A 263 26.16 -11.79 18.52
C GLU A 263 25.68 -10.92 17.35
N TYR A 264 25.54 -9.62 17.58
CA TYR A 264 25.31 -8.60 16.55
C TYR A 264 26.52 -8.54 15.58
N ARG A 265 26.74 -9.59 14.80
CA ARG A 265 27.78 -9.59 13.76
C ARG A 265 27.23 -8.91 12.52
N HIS A 266 28.01 -7.93 12.05
CA HIS A 266 27.90 -7.23 10.78
C HIS A 266 27.16 -8.02 9.70
N ILE A 267 25.94 -7.62 9.39
CA ILE A 267 25.26 -8.11 8.18
C ILE A 267 25.97 -7.44 7.00
N ARG A 268 26.85 -8.19 6.32
CA ARG A 268 27.45 -7.76 5.05
C ARG A 268 26.43 -8.01 3.94
N PHE A 269 26.08 -6.94 3.22
CA PHE A 269 25.11 -7.00 2.13
C PHE A 269 25.82 -7.23 0.79
N GLY A 270 25.04 -7.45 -0.29
CA GLY A 270 25.59 -7.47 -1.65
C GLY A 270 26.35 -6.18 -2.03
N SER A 271 26.10 -5.06 -1.34
CA SER A 271 26.88 -3.83 -1.47
C SER A 271 28.17 -3.78 -0.62
N GLY A 272 28.45 -4.81 0.18
CA GLY A 272 29.57 -4.90 1.12
C GLY A 272 29.46 -4.04 2.39
N GLN A 273 28.59 -3.02 2.42
CA GLN A 273 28.46 -2.09 3.56
C GLN A 273 27.67 -2.70 4.73
N PRO A 274 28.20 -2.73 5.97
CA PRO A 274 27.43 -3.17 7.12
C PRO A 274 26.32 -2.18 7.48
N PHE A 275 25.16 -2.71 7.89
CA PHE A 275 23.99 -1.96 8.37
C PHE A 275 23.73 -2.40 9.81
N MET A 276 23.70 -1.46 10.76
CA MET A 276 23.60 -1.76 12.19
C MET A 276 22.66 -0.78 12.89
N PRO A 277 21.85 -1.24 13.85
CA PRO A 277 21.35 -0.36 14.91
C PRO A 277 22.57 0.10 15.70
N VAL A 278 22.73 1.40 15.89
CA VAL A 278 23.93 1.90 16.55
C VAL A 278 23.67 2.24 18.00
N GLU A 279 24.54 1.71 18.87
CA GLU A 279 24.54 2.02 20.29
C GLU A 279 24.78 3.51 20.55
N PRO A 280 24.25 4.05 21.66
CA PRO A 280 24.44 5.45 22.03
C PRO A 280 25.94 5.81 22.13
N GLY A 281 26.40 6.81 21.38
CA GLY A 281 27.79 7.30 21.44
C GLY A 281 28.40 7.76 20.11
N TYR A 282 27.77 7.42 18.98
CA TYR A 282 28.28 7.81 17.65
C TYR A 282 27.90 9.25 17.29
N LYS A 283 28.82 9.98 16.65
CA LYS A 283 28.54 11.33 16.11
C LYS A 283 27.72 11.21 14.83
N VAL A 284 26.50 11.72 14.89
CA VAL A 284 25.56 11.73 13.78
C VAL A 284 25.66 13.05 13.03
N ARG A 285 25.92 13.03 11.71
CA ARG A 285 26.04 14.24 10.89
C ARG A 285 24.92 14.26 9.84
N GLY A 286 24.13 15.34 9.82
CA GLY A 286 23.17 15.61 8.74
C GLY A 286 21.75 15.03 8.90
N ILE A 287 21.31 14.71 10.12
CA ILE A 287 19.92 14.29 10.33
C ILE A 287 19.02 15.51 10.50
N HIS A 288 17.95 15.56 9.70
CA HIS A 288 16.83 16.48 9.88
C HIS A 288 15.91 15.91 10.95
N TYR A 289 15.72 16.63 12.06
CA TYR A 289 14.81 16.25 13.14
C TYR A 289 13.42 16.85 12.90
N PRO A 290 12.39 16.06 12.60
CA PRO A 290 11.02 16.56 12.53
C PRO A 290 10.40 16.55 13.94
N GLY A 291 10.79 17.48 14.80
CA GLY A 291 10.27 17.58 16.17
C GLY A 291 10.80 18.80 16.94
N LYS A 292 9.95 19.47 17.73
CA LYS A 292 10.24 20.74 18.41
C LYS A 292 10.90 20.61 19.78
N GLU A 293 11.13 19.41 20.31
CA GLU A 293 11.72 19.22 21.64
C GLU A 293 13.07 18.52 21.52
N LYS A 294 14.12 19.16 22.06
CA LYS A 294 15.46 18.57 22.21
C LYS A 294 15.42 17.47 23.27
N LYS A 295 14.86 16.32 22.95
CA LYS A 295 15.16 15.10 23.70
C LYS A 295 16.62 14.73 23.46
N THR A 296 17.30 14.28 24.51
CA THR A 296 18.67 13.80 24.40
C THR A 296 18.76 12.61 23.45
N LEU A 297 19.84 12.53 22.66
CA LEU A 297 20.09 11.46 21.68
C LEU A 297 20.06 10.04 22.28
N TRP A 298 20.20 9.90 23.61
CA TRP A 298 20.23 8.64 24.34
C TRP A 298 18.96 7.78 24.18
N ASP A 299 17.82 8.39 23.82
CA ASP A 299 16.56 7.65 23.64
C ASP A 299 16.29 7.23 22.19
N HIS A 300 17.19 7.53 21.25
CA HIS A 300 16.93 7.32 19.83
C HIS A 300 17.70 6.12 19.27
N SER A 301 17.01 5.30 18.47
CA SER A 301 17.63 4.27 17.63
C SER A 301 17.95 4.85 16.25
N LEU A 302 19.22 4.87 15.86
CA LEU A 302 19.65 5.30 14.52
C LEU A 302 19.97 4.09 13.66
N PHE A 303 19.36 4.06 12.47
CA PHE A 303 19.60 3.08 11.42
C PHE A 303 20.28 3.73 10.22
N GLY A 304 21.38 3.14 9.77
CA GLY A 304 22.12 3.63 8.60
C GLY A 304 23.25 2.69 8.20
N ALA A 305 24.02 3.10 7.19
CA ALA A 305 25.23 2.41 6.81
C ALA A 305 26.42 2.98 7.60
N GLU A 306 27.29 2.09 8.07
CA GLU A 306 28.59 2.50 8.57
C GLU A 306 29.46 2.93 7.38
N ILE A 307 30.02 4.13 7.46
CA ILE A 307 30.92 4.69 6.48
C ILE A 307 32.26 4.92 7.17
N GLN A 308 33.31 4.27 6.70
CA GLN A 308 34.67 4.48 7.19
C GLN A 308 35.28 5.71 6.50
N LYS A 309 35.82 6.64 7.29
CA LYS A 309 36.68 7.75 6.84
C LYS A 309 37.99 7.70 7.60
N GLU A 310 39.00 8.43 7.11
CA GLU A 310 40.30 8.58 7.78
C GLU A 310 40.17 9.08 9.23
N SER A 311 39.13 9.86 9.53
CA SER A 311 38.85 10.39 10.87
C SER A 311 38.03 9.46 11.79
N GLY A 312 37.71 8.24 11.35
CA GLY A 312 36.93 7.24 12.08
C GLY A 312 35.70 6.74 11.32
N SER A 313 34.96 5.80 11.92
CA SER A 313 33.67 5.34 11.41
C SER A 313 32.53 6.28 11.82
N PHE A 314 31.64 6.57 10.89
CA PHE A 314 30.43 7.34 11.14
C PHE A 314 29.24 6.67 10.45
N ILE A 315 28.04 6.90 10.96
CA ILE A 315 26.83 6.41 10.32
C ILE A 315 26.38 7.46 9.32
N GLY A 316 26.10 7.03 8.10
CA GLY A 316 25.53 7.90 7.09
C GLY A 316 24.46 7.21 6.27
N ARG A 317 24.00 7.97 5.28
CA ARG A 317 23.01 7.48 4.31
C ARG A 317 23.62 6.30 3.53
N PRO A 318 22.93 5.15 3.44
CA PRO A 318 23.39 4.03 2.64
C PRO A 318 23.48 4.40 1.17
N LEU A 319 24.44 3.79 0.45
CA LEU A 319 24.53 3.94 -1.02
C LEU A 319 23.38 3.25 -1.75
N ASP A 320 22.81 2.22 -1.12
CA ASP A 320 21.67 1.48 -1.63
C ASP A 320 20.38 2.28 -1.41
N PRO A 321 19.67 2.69 -2.47
CA PRO A 321 18.48 3.55 -2.37
C PRO A 321 17.30 2.88 -1.66
N MET A 322 17.33 1.56 -1.46
CA MET A 322 16.28 0.80 -0.78
C MET A 322 16.61 0.50 0.69
N LYS A 323 17.71 1.05 1.21
CA LYS A 323 18.02 1.01 2.63
C LYS A 323 17.69 2.34 3.26
N GLU A 324 17.05 2.28 4.42
CA GLU A 324 16.59 3.47 5.09
C GLU A 324 17.71 4.10 5.93
N PHE A 325 17.72 5.43 5.98
CA PHE A 325 18.49 6.19 6.96
C PHE A 325 17.50 6.86 7.90
N LEU A 326 17.23 6.23 9.04
CA LEU A 326 16.12 6.59 9.92
C LEU A 326 16.60 6.78 11.35
N LEU A 327 16.18 7.89 11.94
CA LEU A 327 16.27 8.11 13.38
C LEU A 327 14.89 7.84 13.99
N ILE A 328 14.83 6.92 14.95
CA ILE A 328 13.60 6.50 15.61
C ILE A 328 13.69 6.90 17.08
N GLU A 329 12.69 7.62 17.60
CA GLU A 329 12.70 8.24 18.94
C GLU A 329 12.57 7.26 20.13
N ASP A 330 12.31 5.98 19.89
CA ASP A 330 11.98 4.98 20.90
C ASP A 330 12.32 3.59 20.31
N GLU A 331 12.17 2.52 21.09
CA GLU A 331 12.34 1.15 20.62
C GLU A 331 11.35 0.88 19.45
N PRO A 332 11.82 0.45 18.26
CA PRO A 332 10.96 0.30 17.09
C PRO A 332 9.77 -0.63 17.32
N ARG A 333 9.94 -1.69 18.12
CA ARG A 333 8.87 -2.64 18.48
C ARG A 333 7.76 -1.97 19.29
N SER A 334 8.13 -1.12 20.25
CA SER A 334 7.18 -0.37 21.07
C SER A 334 6.36 0.61 20.19
N LEU A 335 7.02 1.29 19.25
CA LEU A 335 6.36 2.21 18.31
C LEU A 335 5.45 1.50 17.32
N ILE A 336 5.82 0.32 16.84
CA ILE A 336 4.98 -0.54 16.00
C ILE A 336 3.71 -0.92 16.75
N MET A 337 3.82 -1.35 18.01
CA MET A 337 2.65 -1.67 18.85
C MET A 337 1.76 -0.46 19.07
N ARG A 338 2.33 0.70 19.44
CA ARG A 338 1.58 1.96 19.63
C ARG A 338 0.87 2.40 18.35
N SER A 339 1.56 2.33 17.21
CA SER A 339 0.99 2.69 15.89
C SER A 339 -0.12 1.73 15.48
N THR A 340 0.02 0.43 15.79
CA THR A 340 -1.03 -0.57 15.56
C THR A 340 -2.26 -0.30 16.42
N ALA A 341 -2.08 -0.02 17.72
CA ALA A 341 -3.19 0.30 18.62
C ALA A 341 -3.92 1.58 18.18
N LYS A 342 -3.18 2.64 17.82
CA LYS A 342 -3.75 3.89 17.27
C LYS A 342 -4.51 3.64 15.97
N ALA A 343 -3.94 2.85 15.05
CA ALA A 343 -4.61 2.50 13.81
C ALA A 343 -5.95 1.80 14.07
N PHE A 344 -5.96 0.80 14.95
CA PHE A 344 -7.16 0.07 15.33
C PHE A 344 -8.21 0.97 15.99
N LEU A 345 -7.80 1.85 16.91
CA LEU A 345 -8.69 2.84 17.52
C LEU A 345 -9.35 3.74 16.46
N PHE A 346 -8.59 4.26 15.51
CA PHE A 346 -9.14 5.08 14.43
C PHE A 346 -10.04 4.30 13.47
N GLU A 347 -9.77 3.01 13.24
CA GLU A 347 -10.67 2.14 12.47
C GLU A 347 -12.01 1.96 13.21
N ILE A 348 -11.99 1.71 14.52
CA ILE A 348 -13.21 1.64 15.34
C ILE A 348 -13.97 2.97 15.27
N LEU A 349 -13.30 4.10 15.51
CA LEU A 349 -13.94 5.43 15.48
C LEU A 349 -14.53 5.75 14.11
N ALA A 350 -13.89 5.32 13.02
CA ALA A 350 -14.46 5.47 11.69
C ALA A 350 -15.72 4.61 11.53
N MET A 351 -15.69 3.34 11.94
CA MET A 351 -16.84 2.44 11.85
C MET A 351 -18.01 2.89 12.73
N THR A 352 -17.75 3.37 13.95
CA THR A 352 -18.80 3.93 14.80
C THR A 352 -19.40 5.20 14.20
N SER A 353 -18.57 6.06 13.58
CA SER A 353 -19.08 7.27 12.90
C SER A 353 -20.05 6.92 11.78
N ILE A 354 -19.70 5.98 10.88
CA ILE A 354 -20.61 5.62 9.78
C ILE A 354 -21.87 4.89 10.26
N LEU A 355 -21.76 4.06 11.32
CA LEU A 355 -22.93 3.42 11.93
C LEU A 355 -23.85 4.46 12.59
N SER A 356 -23.30 5.45 13.28
CA SER A 356 -24.07 6.57 13.84
C SER A 356 -24.79 7.37 12.76
N ALA A 357 -24.13 7.65 11.63
CA ALA A 357 -24.77 8.31 10.48
C ALA A 357 -26.02 7.55 10.01
N LEU A 358 -25.89 6.23 9.83
CA LEU A 358 -26.98 5.37 9.39
C LEU A 358 -28.10 5.30 10.43
N THR A 359 -27.77 5.00 11.69
CA THR A 359 -28.76 4.84 12.76
C THR A 359 -29.57 6.11 12.99
N ILE A 360 -28.91 7.28 13.04
CA ILE A 360 -29.61 8.55 13.27
C ILE A 360 -30.55 8.86 12.10
N ASN A 361 -30.11 8.68 10.86
CA ASN A 361 -30.95 8.98 9.70
C ASN A 361 -32.10 7.98 9.55
N ILE A 362 -31.89 6.69 9.84
CA ILE A 362 -32.96 5.70 9.89
C ILE A 362 -34.00 6.10 10.95
N TRP A 363 -33.55 6.46 12.15
CA TRP A 363 -34.44 6.88 13.24
C TRP A 363 -35.26 8.12 12.89
N LEU A 364 -34.63 9.14 12.29
CA LEU A 364 -35.32 10.36 11.84
C LEU A 364 -36.37 10.05 10.77
N ILE A 365 -36.08 9.15 9.82
CA ILE A 365 -37.06 8.74 8.81
C ILE A 365 -38.25 8.06 9.48
N ILE A 366 -38.01 7.12 10.41
CA ILE A 366 -39.09 6.43 11.14
C ILE A 366 -39.96 7.45 11.90
N LEU A 367 -39.36 8.43 12.58
CA LEU A 367 -40.11 9.48 13.28
C LEU A 367 -40.98 10.33 12.34
N ILE A 368 -40.42 10.74 11.19
CA ILE A 368 -41.18 11.51 10.20
C ILE A 368 -42.39 10.71 9.73
N PHE A 369 -42.22 9.41 9.42
CA PHE A 369 -43.32 8.54 9.01
C PHE A 369 -44.35 8.27 10.11
N GLN A 370 -43.96 8.29 11.38
CA GLN A 370 -44.91 8.15 12.49
C GLN A 370 -45.72 9.42 12.75
N SER A 371 -45.22 10.58 12.30
CA SER A 371 -45.89 11.88 12.47
C SER A 371 -46.86 12.24 11.34
N LEU A 372 -46.77 11.53 10.22
CA LEU A 372 -47.68 11.62 9.06
C LEU A 372 -48.83 10.64 9.24
#